data_AF-A0A2D6K762-F1
#
_entry.id   AF-A0A2D6K762-F1
#
_cell.length_a   1.000
_cell.length_b   1.000
_cell.length_c   1.000
_cell.angle_alpha   90.00
_cell.angle_beta   90.00
_cell.angle_gamma   90.00
#
_symmetry.space_group_name_H-M   'P 1'
#
loop_
_entity.id
_entity.type
_entity.pdbx_description
1 polymer ?
#
loop_
_entity_poly.entity_id
_entity_poly.type
_entity_poly.pdbx_seq_one_letter_code
_entity_poly.pdbx_strand_id
1 'polypeptide(L)'
;MPSAPSKELATFSNPNPERDYTIRIEVPEFTCLCPIAGQPDFGSIHIEYVPEALCVELKSLKNYFWSFRNEGAFHEAVTNQILADLVGAIDPRFMRITAYFNVRGGIYTQVVAEHAHDGWRCPEATVLPEGSPPIS
;
A
#
# COMPACT_ATOMS: atom_id res chain seq x y z
N MET A 1 -23.72 2.94 -13.89
CA MET A 1 -23.39 4.07 -12.98
C MET A 1 -21.87 4.12 -12.86
N PRO A 2 -21.20 5.24 -13.19
CA PRO A 2 -19.78 5.38 -12.86
C PRO A 2 -19.61 5.27 -11.34
N SER A 3 -18.49 4.69 -10.89
CA SER A 3 -18.18 4.60 -9.46
C SER A 3 -18.04 6.02 -8.86
N ALA A 4 -18.43 6.21 -7.60
CA ALA A 4 -18.23 7.46 -6.86
C ALA A 4 -17.02 7.33 -5.91
N PRO A 5 -16.35 8.43 -5.54
CA PRO A 5 -15.34 8.40 -4.47
C PRO A 5 -15.98 7.95 -3.16
N SER A 6 -15.31 7.07 -2.43
CA SER A 6 -15.78 6.56 -1.13
C SER A 6 -14.57 6.11 -0.31
N LYS A 7 -14.59 6.32 1.02
CA LYS A 7 -13.59 5.80 1.95
C LYS A 7 -13.84 4.35 2.36
N GLU A 8 -14.96 3.76 1.92
CA GLU A 8 -15.32 2.38 2.26
C GLU A 8 -14.47 1.39 1.45
N LEU A 9 -13.70 0.59 2.17
CA LEU A 9 -12.89 -0.50 1.60
C LEU A 9 -13.68 -1.80 1.66
N ALA A 10 -13.93 -2.39 0.50
CA ALA A 10 -14.50 -3.73 0.41
C ALA A 10 -13.38 -4.77 0.48
N THR A 11 -13.69 -5.93 1.06
CA THR A 11 -12.72 -7.01 1.29
C THR A 11 -13.29 -8.34 0.81
N PHE A 12 -12.39 -9.32 0.63
CA PHE A 12 -12.75 -10.70 0.33
C PHE A 12 -11.82 -11.66 1.07
N SER A 13 -12.26 -12.89 1.27
CA SER A 13 -11.45 -13.92 1.95
C SER A 13 -10.15 -14.19 1.20
N ASN A 14 -9.05 -14.29 1.94
CA ASN A 14 -7.78 -14.78 1.42
C ASN A 14 -7.99 -16.20 0.84
N PRO A 15 -7.71 -16.42 -0.46
CA PRO A 15 -7.92 -17.73 -1.10
C PRO A 15 -6.88 -18.79 -0.70
N ASN A 16 -5.72 -18.39 -0.16
CA ASN A 16 -4.63 -19.31 0.24
C ASN A 16 -4.04 -18.90 1.62
N PRO A 17 -4.81 -18.95 2.72
CA PRO A 17 -4.38 -18.48 4.03
C PRO A 17 -3.28 -19.36 4.69
N GLU A 18 -3.05 -20.56 4.16
CA GLU A 18 -2.09 -21.53 4.68
C GLU A 18 -0.62 -21.16 4.39
N ARG A 19 -0.37 -20.17 3.54
CA ARG A 19 0.99 -19.75 3.16
C ARG A 19 1.12 -18.24 3.13
N ASP A 20 2.32 -17.77 3.47
CA ASP A 20 2.68 -16.37 3.19
C ASP A 20 2.88 -16.17 1.69
N TYR A 21 2.30 -15.10 1.16
CA TYR A 21 2.56 -14.60 -0.18
C TYR A 21 2.43 -13.09 -0.20
N THR A 22 3.21 -12.41 -1.04
CA THR A 22 3.19 -10.95 -1.12
C THR A 22 2.31 -10.48 -2.26
N ILE A 23 1.38 -9.57 -1.96
CA ILE A 23 0.60 -8.83 -2.95
C ILE A 23 1.25 -7.46 -3.12
N ARG A 24 1.49 -7.06 -4.37
CA ARG A 24 2.00 -5.73 -4.75
C ARG A 24 1.01 -5.02 -5.63
N ILE A 25 0.61 -3.81 -5.23
CA ILE A 25 -0.32 -2.96 -5.97
C ILE A 25 0.34 -1.61 -6.17
N GLU A 26 0.29 -1.11 -7.40
CA GLU A 26 0.75 0.23 -7.74
C GLU A 26 -0.46 1.11 -8.11
N VAL A 27 -0.51 2.29 -7.53
CA VAL A 27 -1.49 3.33 -7.82
C VAL A 27 -0.74 4.53 -8.38
N PRO A 28 -0.59 4.62 -9.72
CA PRO A 28 0.28 5.61 -10.35
C PRO A 28 -0.32 7.02 -10.38
N GLU A 29 -1.62 7.16 -10.12
CA GLU A 29 -2.37 8.42 -10.26
C GLU A 29 -2.94 8.90 -8.91
N PHE A 30 -2.11 8.91 -7.86
CA PHE A 30 -2.53 9.46 -6.57
C PHE A 30 -2.48 10.99 -6.57
N THR A 31 -3.48 11.61 -5.95
CA THR A 31 -3.51 13.07 -5.77
C THR A 31 -4.28 13.46 -4.51
N CYS A 32 -3.78 14.49 -3.83
CA CYS A 32 -4.43 15.17 -2.72
C CYS A 32 -4.19 16.69 -2.81
N LEU A 33 -4.71 17.49 -1.88
CA LEU A 33 -4.41 18.91 -1.79
C LEU A 33 -3.36 19.18 -0.73
N CYS A 34 -2.48 20.13 -1.00
CA CYS A 34 -1.61 20.67 0.04
C CYS A 34 -2.44 21.49 1.03
N PRO A 35 -2.36 21.21 2.35
CA PRO A 35 -3.22 21.85 3.35
C PRO A 35 -2.94 23.35 3.52
N ILE A 36 -1.76 23.82 3.12
CA ILE A 36 -1.35 25.24 3.25
C ILE A 36 -1.74 26.03 1.99
N ALA A 37 -1.30 25.56 0.82
CA ALA A 37 -1.44 26.30 -0.42
C ALA A 37 -2.75 25.98 -1.18
N GLY A 38 -3.43 24.88 -0.85
CA GLY A 38 -4.60 24.38 -1.59
C GLY A 38 -4.28 23.84 -3.00
N GLN A 39 -3.01 23.87 -3.41
CA GLN A 39 -2.57 23.33 -4.69
C GLN A 39 -2.52 21.80 -4.67
N PRO A 40 -2.87 21.13 -5.78
CA PRO A 40 -2.82 19.68 -5.86
C PRO A 40 -1.39 19.16 -5.74
N ASP A 41 -1.27 18.09 -4.98
CA ASP A 41 -0.14 17.19 -4.92
C ASP A 41 -0.42 15.96 -5.77
N PHE A 42 0.61 15.46 -6.45
CA PHE A 42 0.53 14.27 -7.29
C PHE A 42 1.63 13.30 -6.87
N GLY A 43 1.39 12.01 -7.05
CA GLY A 43 2.38 10.99 -6.76
C GLY A 43 1.92 9.59 -7.14
N SER A 44 2.74 8.60 -6.83
CA SER A 44 2.37 7.19 -6.88
C SER A 44 2.36 6.58 -5.47
N ILE A 45 1.44 5.65 -5.25
CA ILE A 45 1.36 4.88 -4.00
C ILE A 45 1.64 3.42 -4.32
N HIS A 46 2.62 2.85 -3.65
CA HIS A 46 2.99 1.45 -3.75
C HIS A 46 2.55 0.75 -2.46
N ILE A 47 1.72 -0.27 -2.61
CA ILE A 47 1.22 -1.09 -1.51
C ILE A 47 1.86 -2.47 -1.65
N GLU A 48 2.56 -2.90 -0.61
CA GLU A 48 3.07 -4.26 -0.48
C GLU A 48 2.47 -4.86 0.79
N TYR A 49 1.83 -6.04 0.72
CA TYR A 49 1.32 -6.67 1.94
C TYR A 49 1.31 -8.20 1.85
N VAL A 50 1.35 -8.83 3.02
CA VAL A 50 1.11 -10.26 3.22
C VAL A 50 -0.25 -10.38 3.91
N PRO A 51 -1.28 -10.94 3.26
CA PRO A 51 -2.61 -11.07 3.85
C PRO A 51 -2.64 -12.09 4.99
N GLU A 52 -3.50 -11.87 5.97
CA GLU A 52 -3.93 -12.90 6.93
C GLU A 52 -5.21 -13.58 6.41
N ALA A 53 -6.38 -13.14 6.87
CA ALA A 53 -7.67 -13.74 6.51
C ALA A 53 -8.37 -13.01 5.35
N LEU A 54 -8.00 -11.75 5.09
CA LEU A 54 -8.68 -10.87 4.14
C LEU A 54 -7.70 -10.23 3.14
N CYS A 55 -8.23 -9.95 1.96
CA CYS A 55 -7.60 -9.18 0.90
C CYS A 55 -8.48 -7.97 0.56
N VAL A 56 -7.86 -6.87 0.12
CA VAL A 56 -8.57 -5.67 -0.33
C VAL A 56 -9.10 -5.83 -1.76
N GLU A 57 -10.33 -5.40 -2.01
CA GLU A 57 -10.96 -5.46 -3.33
C GLU A 57 -10.57 -4.22 -4.18
N LEU A 58 -10.08 -4.44 -5.40
CA LEU A 58 -9.45 -3.41 -6.23
C LEU A 58 -10.38 -2.26 -6.65
N LYS A 59 -11.66 -2.52 -6.92
CA LYS A 59 -12.62 -1.47 -7.30
C LYS A 59 -12.87 -0.51 -6.14
N SER A 60 -13.05 -1.03 -4.92
CA SER A 60 -13.19 -0.21 -3.72
C SER A 60 -11.92 0.57 -3.41
N LEU A 61 -10.75 -0.07 -3.56
CA LEU A 61 -9.44 0.58 -3.39
C LEU A 61 -9.25 1.76 -4.35
N LYS A 62 -9.65 1.60 -5.62
CA LYS A 62 -9.64 2.69 -6.60
C LYS A 62 -10.52 3.87 -6.14
N ASN A 63 -11.73 3.60 -5.63
CA ASN A 63 -12.63 4.65 -5.16
C ASN A 63 -12.11 5.32 -3.89
N TYR A 64 -11.43 4.55 -3.03
CA TYR A 64 -10.72 5.02 -1.85
C TYR A 64 -9.65 6.03 -2.24
N PHE A 65 -8.75 5.73 -3.17
CA PHE A 65 -7.74 6.71 -3.61
C PHE A 65 -8.36 7.94 -4.27
N TRP A 66 -9.45 7.78 -5.03
CA TRP A 66 -10.14 8.92 -5.63
C TRP A 66 -10.72 9.89 -4.59
N SER A 67 -11.11 9.41 -3.40
CA SER A 67 -11.63 10.27 -2.34
C SER A 67 -10.66 11.35 -1.87
N PHE A 68 -9.34 11.11 -1.94
CA PHE A 68 -8.31 12.05 -1.48
C PHE A 68 -8.12 13.27 -2.37
N ARG A 69 -8.64 13.26 -3.62
CA ARG A 69 -8.37 14.29 -4.62
C ARG A 69 -8.65 15.72 -4.17
N ASN A 70 -9.63 15.91 -3.29
CA ASN A 70 -10.03 17.21 -2.76
C ASN A 70 -9.73 17.36 -1.26
N GLU A 71 -8.93 16.46 -0.68
CA GLU A 71 -8.61 16.45 0.74
C GLU A 71 -7.25 17.10 1.00
N GLY A 72 -7.21 18.04 1.94
CA GLY A 72 -5.98 18.69 2.37
C GLY A 72 -5.20 17.83 3.35
N ALA A 73 -4.02 17.34 2.98
CA ALA A 73 -3.18 16.52 3.86
C ALA A 73 -1.69 16.68 3.58
N PHE A 74 -0.87 16.63 4.63
CA PHE A 74 0.58 16.49 4.49
C PHE A 74 0.94 15.11 3.94
N HIS A 75 2.06 15.01 3.23
CA HIS A 75 2.53 13.77 2.58
C HIS A 75 2.72 12.64 3.60
N GLU A 76 3.25 12.97 4.77
CA GLU A 76 3.47 12.06 5.89
C GLU A 76 2.15 11.58 6.48
N ALA A 77 1.22 12.51 6.70
CA ALA A 77 -0.08 12.24 7.30
C ALA A 77 -0.92 11.34 6.39
N VAL A 78 -1.02 11.66 5.10
CA VAL A 78 -1.83 10.89 4.16
C VAL A 78 -1.26 9.48 3.96
N THR A 79 0.07 9.31 3.95
CA THR A 79 0.70 8.00 3.83
C THR A 79 0.40 7.11 5.05
N ASN A 80 0.49 7.67 6.25
CA ASN A 80 0.16 6.94 7.49
C ASN A 80 -1.34 6.63 7.60
N GLN A 81 -2.20 7.56 7.14
CA GLN A 81 -3.64 7.32 7.09
C GLN A 81 -3.98 6.17 6.12
N ILE A 82 -3.37 6.15 4.93
CA ILE A 82 -3.54 5.04 3.98
C ILE A 82 -3.15 3.70 4.61
N LEU A 83 -2.01 3.64 5.31
CA LEU A 83 -1.62 2.43 6.03
C LEU A 83 -2.66 2.04 7.09
N ALA A 84 -3.07 2.98 7.94
CA ALA A 84 -4.00 2.72 9.03
C ALA A 84 -5.37 2.23 8.55
N ASP A 85 -5.92 2.87 7.51
CA ASP A 85 -7.22 2.51 6.94
C ASP A 85 -7.17 1.12 6.29
N LEU A 86 -6.10 0.80 5.56
CA LEU A 86 -5.91 -0.52 4.94
C LEU A 86 -5.68 -1.62 6.00
N VAL A 87 -4.83 -1.37 7.00
CA VAL A 87 -4.62 -2.29 8.12
C VAL A 87 -5.92 -2.54 8.87
N GLY A 88 -6.69 -1.49 9.18
CA GLY A 88 -7.98 -1.62 9.84
C GLY A 88 -9.02 -2.39 9.01
N ALA A 89 -8.91 -2.37 7.68
CA ALA A 89 -9.83 -3.09 6.79
C ALA A 89 -9.51 -4.58 6.66
N ILE A 90 -8.23 -4.98 6.65
CA ILE A 90 -7.84 -6.37 6.29
C ILE A 90 -6.97 -7.09 7.32
N ASP A 91 -6.48 -6.41 8.36
CA ASP A 91 -5.63 -6.96 9.41
C ASP A 91 -4.49 -7.85 8.86
N PRO A 92 -3.58 -7.29 8.04
CA PRO A 92 -2.58 -8.08 7.32
C PRO A 92 -1.44 -8.51 8.27
N ARG A 93 -0.81 -9.65 7.97
CA ARG A 93 0.43 -10.09 8.65
C ARG A 93 1.53 -9.02 8.58
N PHE A 94 1.65 -8.40 7.42
CA PHE A 94 2.57 -7.30 7.15
C PHE A 94 1.99 -6.38 6.07
N MET A 95 2.24 -5.08 6.18
CA MET A 95 1.95 -4.12 5.14
C MET A 95 2.99 -3.00 5.11
N ARG A 96 3.40 -2.59 3.91
CA ARG A 96 4.17 -1.40 3.63
C ARG A 96 3.44 -0.53 2.63
N ILE A 97 3.34 0.75 2.96
CA ILE A 97 2.96 1.81 2.02
C ILE A 97 4.20 2.63 1.71
N THR A 98 4.53 2.74 0.43
CA THR A 98 5.56 3.66 -0.06
C THR A 98 4.89 4.68 -0.97
N ALA A 99 4.90 5.94 -0.55
CA ALA A 99 4.38 7.06 -1.32
C ALA A 99 5.54 7.84 -1.95
N TYR A 100 5.47 8.02 -3.27
CA TYR A 100 6.40 8.84 -4.05
C TYR A 100 5.67 10.10 -4.50
N PHE A 101 5.98 11.24 -3.91
CA PHE A 101 5.38 12.52 -4.30
C PHE A 101 6.21 13.22 -5.36
N ASN A 102 5.51 13.85 -6.31
CA ASN A 102 6.13 14.65 -7.36
C ASN A 102 6.82 15.89 -6.79
N VAL A 103 7.73 16.43 -7.59
CA VAL A 103 8.60 17.54 -7.20
C VAL A 103 7.81 18.79 -6.76
N ARG A 104 8.18 19.37 -5.61
CA ARG A 104 7.77 20.71 -5.18
C ARG A 104 8.99 21.56 -4.86
N GLY A 105 9.11 22.72 -5.51
CA GLY A 105 10.24 23.61 -5.31
C GLY A 105 11.61 22.97 -5.62
N GLY A 106 11.65 21.97 -6.50
CA GLY A 106 12.86 21.20 -6.81
C GLY A 106 13.16 20.05 -5.83
N ILE A 107 12.28 19.78 -4.86
CA ILE A 107 12.47 18.75 -3.83
C ILE A 107 11.46 17.61 -4.04
N TYR A 108 11.94 16.38 -3.94
CA TYR A 108 11.12 15.17 -3.94
C TYR A 108 10.92 14.67 -2.51
N THR A 109 9.74 14.13 -2.24
CA THR A 109 9.42 13.52 -0.95
C THR A 109 9.03 12.05 -1.18
N GLN A 110 9.67 11.16 -0.43
CA GLN A 110 9.28 9.77 -0.31
C GLN A 110 8.92 9.49 1.14
N VAL A 111 7.76 8.88 1.36
CA VAL A 111 7.34 8.44 2.70
C VAL A 111 7.12 6.94 2.67
N VAL A 112 7.73 6.23 3.61
CA VAL A 112 7.54 4.80 3.83
C VAL A 112 6.92 4.61 5.20
N ALA A 113 5.80 3.90 5.27
CA ALA A 113 5.14 3.52 6.51
C ALA A 113 4.87 2.01 6.51
N GLU A 114 5.08 1.35 7.64
CA GLU A 114 4.99 -0.10 7.78
C GLU A 114 4.13 -0.51 8.98
N HIS A 115 3.45 -1.63 8.82
CA HIS A 115 2.77 -2.37 9.87
C HIS A 115 3.22 -3.83 9.83
N ALA A 116 3.44 -4.41 11.00
CA ALA A 116 3.64 -5.84 11.17
C ALA A 116 2.74 -6.31 12.31
N HIS A 117 1.98 -7.37 12.08
CA HIS A 117 1.17 -8.00 13.10
C HIS A 117 2.07 -8.56 14.21
N ASP A 118 1.59 -8.51 15.46
CA ASP A 118 2.33 -9.04 16.60
C ASP A 118 2.72 -10.51 16.37
N GLY A 119 4.01 -10.79 16.51
CA GLY A 119 4.57 -12.13 16.33
C GLY A 119 4.84 -12.56 14.88
N TRP A 120 4.44 -11.77 13.86
CA TRP A 120 4.85 -12.04 12.49
C TRP A 120 6.35 -11.79 12.33
N ARG A 121 7.03 -12.67 11.58
CA ARG A 121 8.45 -12.56 11.27
C ARG A 121 8.63 -12.58 9.77
N CYS A 122 9.38 -11.62 9.26
CA CYS A 122 9.77 -11.60 7.85
C CYS A 122 10.49 -12.93 7.51
N PRO A 123 10.04 -13.66 6.47
CA PRO A 123 10.73 -14.86 6.03
C PRO A 123 12.18 -14.55 5.66
N GLU A 124 13.13 -15.35 6.15
CA GLU A 124 14.51 -15.25 5.70
C GLU A 124 14.62 -15.64 4.22
N ALA A 125 15.51 -14.96 3.49
CA ALA A 125 15.77 -15.29 2.10
C ALA A 125 16.29 -16.72 1.99
N THR A 126 15.58 -17.58 1.26
CA THR A 126 16.03 -18.95 1.00
C THR A 126 17.31 -18.92 0.17
N VAL A 127 18.43 -19.27 0.78
CA VAL A 127 19.69 -19.52 0.06
C VAL A 127 19.63 -20.95 -0.49
N LEU A 128 19.57 -21.08 -1.81
CA LEU A 128 19.68 -22.39 -2.45
C LEU A 128 21.14 -22.84 -2.44
N PRO A 129 21.45 -24.10 -2.11
CA PRO A 129 22.80 -24.62 -2.22
C PRO A 129 23.27 -24.57 -3.69
N GLU A 130 24.52 -24.21 -3.92
CA GLU A 130 25.14 -24.32 -5.24
C GLU A 130 25.07 -25.78 -5.68
N GLY A 131 24.41 -26.05 -6.81
CA GLY A 131 24.28 -27.41 -7.33
C GLY A 131 25.67 -28.02 -7.53
N SER A 132 25.89 -29.23 -7.02
CA SER A 132 27.14 -29.96 -7.28
C SER A 132 27.38 -30.03 -8.80
N PRO A 133 28.60 -29.74 -9.28
CA PRO A 133 28.91 -29.87 -10.70
C PRO A 133 28.63 -31.31 -11.17
N PRO A 134 28.17 -31.50 -12.42
CA PRO A 134 27.89 -32.83 -12.95
C PRO A 134 29.15 -33.69 -12.84
N ILE A 135 28.99 -34.90 -12.30
CA ILE A 135 30.04 -35.91 -12.29
C ILE A 135 30.22 -36.35 -13.76
N SER A 136 31.40 -36.05 -14.32
CA SER A 136 31.84 -36.43 -15.67
C SER A 136 32.04 -37.93 -15.81
#